data_AF-A0A5M6CPS0-F1
#
_entry.id   AF-A0A5M6CPS0-F1
#
_cell.length_a   1.000
_cell.length_b   1.000
_cell.length_c   1.000
_cell.angle_alpha   90.00
_cell.angle_beta   90.00
_cell.angle_gamma   90.00
#
_symmetry.space_group_name_H-M   'P 1'
#
loop_
_entity.id
_entity.type
_entity.pdbx_description
1 polymer ?
#
loop_
_entity_poly.entity_id
_entity_poly.type
_entity_poly.pdbx_seq_one_letter_code
_entity_poly.pdbx_strand_id
1 'polypeptide(L)'
;MLKTGSTIVSIYTEMTPNPETMKFVANKLLYPGKSIDFPEEKDATPSPLAQELFAFPFVRGVFIASNFVTLTKTAETLWEEVIPSIRQFLKQYLEEGKAVINEELVPVSEPDYKISDSDKDVVERIKEMLENYVKPAVEMDGGAISFRGYDDGVVKLMLQGSCSGCPSSMITLKSGIEGMMKRMIPEVKEVVAEAE
;
A
#
# COMPACT_ATOMS: atom_id res chain seq x y z
N MET A 1 -16.10 30.22 -20.80
CA MET A 1 -15.30 29.07 -20.31
C MET A 1 -16.27 27.94 -20.02
N LEU A 2 -16.28 26.92 -20.87
CA LEU A 2 -17.10 25.72 -20.67
C LEU A 2 -16.51 24.97 -19.47
N LYS A 3 -17.25 24.91 -18.36
CA LYS A 3 -16.92 23.99 -17.26
C LYS A 3 -17.06 22.58 -17.82
N THR A 4 -15.94 21.95 -18.13
CA THR A 4 -15.86 20.50 -18.36
C THR A 4 -16.60 19.81 -17.22
N GLY A 5 -17.49 18.88 -17.55
CA GLY A 5 -18.48 18.31 -16.64
C GLY A 5 -17.86 17.93 -15.28
N SER A 6 -18.53 18.34 -14.20
CA SER A 6 -18.11 18.04 -12.84
C SER A 6 -17.82 16.55 -12.71
N THR A 7 -16.56 16.18 -12.44
CA THR A 7 -16.21 14.79 -12.21
C THR A 7 -16.92 14.36 -10.93
N ILE A 8 -17.83 13.39 -11.02
CA ILE A 8 -18.53 12.87 -9.85
C ILE A 8 -17.56 11.99 -9.08
N VAL A 9 -17.09 12.46 -7.92
CA VAL A 9 -16.26 11.66 -7.02
C VAL A 9 -17.10 11.14 -5.87
N SER A 10 -16.99 9.84 -5.60
CA SER A 10 -17.50 9.20 -4.39
C SER A 10 -16.34 8.59 -3.61
N ILE A 11 -16.38 8.79 -2.28
CA ILE A 11 -15.46 8.19 -1.34
C ILE A 11 -16.27 7.37 -0.35
N TYR A 12 -15.92 6.11 -0.18
CA TYR A 12 -16.47 5.24 0.86
C TYR A 12 -15.33 4.61 1.67
N THR A 13 -15.65 4.03 2.82
CA THR A 13 -14.65 3.51 3.76
C THR A 13 -14.80 2.01 3.93
N GLU A 14 -13.67 1.32 4.02
CA GLU A 14 -13.57 -0.11 4.31
C GLU A 14 -12.72 -0.28 5.58
N MET A 15 -13.21 -1.12 6.51
CA MET A 15 -12.42 -1.49 7.67
C MET A 15 -11.27 -2.39 7.24
N THR A 16 -10.13 -2.26 7.91
CA THR A 16 -8.96 -3.10 7.68
C THR A 16 -8.75 -4.01 8.90
N PRO A 17 -7.97 -5.10 8.78
CA PRO A 17 -7.64 -5.95 9.93
C PRO A 17 -6.89 -5.22 11.05
N ASN A 18 -6.26 -4.07 10.76
CA ASN A 18 -5.57 -3.24 11.73
C ASN A 18 -6.51 -2.09 12.20
N PRO A 19 -6.89 -2.03 13.49
CA PRO A 19 -7.84 -1.03 14.00
C PRO A 19 -7.32 0.41 13.89
N GLU A 20 -6.00 0.59 13.81
CA GLU A 20 -5.36 1.90 13.64
C GLU A 20 -5.34 2.37 12.19
N THR A 21 -5.81 1.54 11.25
CA THR A 21 -5.88 1.90 9.84
C THR A 21 -7.28 1.83 9.25
N MET A 22 -7.59 2.77 8.35
CA MET A 22 -8.86 2.82 7.63
C MET A 22 -8.60 3.05 6.15
N LYS A 23 -9.27 2.27 5.31
CA LYS A 23 -9.17 2.36 3.85
C LYS A 23 -10.27 3.26 3.31
N PHE A 24 -9.90 4.28 2.55
CA PHE A 24 -10.77 5.23 1.87
C PHE A 24 -10.70 4.97 0.37
N VAL A 25 -11.78 4.43 -0.19
CA VAL A 25 -11.84 3.99 -1.58
C VAL A 25 -12.56 5.03 -2.43
N ALA A 26 -11.93 5.42 -3.53
CA ALA A 26 -12.49 6.32 -4.54
C ALA A 26 -13.04 5.55 -5.74
N ASN A 27 -14.05 6.11 -6.40
CA ASN A 27 -14.53 5.63 -7.70
C ASN A 27 -13.62 6.01 -8.89
N LYS A 28 -12.39 6.48 -8.61
CA LYS A 28 -11.38 6.90 -9.59
C LYS A 28 -10.03 6.35 -9.17
N LEU A 29 -9.21 6.00 -10.15
CA LEU A 29 -7.82 5.62 -9.90
C LEU A 29 -7.01 6.80 -9.35
N LEU A 30 -6.27 6.54 -8.27
CA LEU A 30 -5.33 7.43 -7.61
C LEU A 30 -3.89 7.14 -8.06
N TYR A 31 -3.52 5.85 -8.12
CA TYR A 31 -2.20 5.40 -8.58
C TYR A 31 -2.29 4.05 -9.31
N PRO A 32 -2.66 4.04 -10.60
CA PRO A 32 -2.95 2.82 -11.35
C PRO A 32 -1.80 1.80 -11.35
N GLY A 33 -2.06 0.58 -10.86
CA GLY A 33 -1.09 -0.54 -10.88
C GLY A 33 0.17 -0.32 -10.05
N LYS A 34 0.17 0.70 -9.18
CA LYS A 34 1.30 1.08 -8.34
C LYS A 34 0.80 1.35 -6.92
N SER A 35 1.72 1.28 -5.98
CA SER A 35 1.52 1.63 -4.58
C SER A 35 2.68 2.50 -4.10
N ILE A 36 2.42 3.30 -3.09
CA ILE A 36 3.44 4.06 -2.37
C ILE A 36 3.02 4.20 -0.90
N ASP A 37 3.97 3.98 -0.01
CA ASP A 37 3.79 4.13 1.43
C ASP A 37 4.53 5.38 1.91
N PHE A 38 3.89 6.11 2.83
CA PHE A 38 4.46 7.25 3.52
C PHE A 38 4.33 7.01 5.02
N PRO A 39 5.34 6.40 5.65
CA PRO A 39 5.33 6.13 7.09
C PRO A 39 5.39 7.42 7.93
N GLU A 40 5.98 8.49 7.40
CA GLU A 40 6.09 9.79 8.07
C GLU A 40 5.85 10.97 7.10
N GLU A 41 5.51 12.15 7.64
CA GLU A 41 5.24 13.36 6.85
C GLU A 41 6.42 13.76 5.95
N LYS A 42 7.66 13.55 6.41
CA LYS A 42 8.88 13.88 5.63
C LYS A 42 8.95 13.09 4.32
N ASP A 43 8.37 11.89 4.28
CA ASP A 43 8.39 11.00 3.12
C ASP A 43 7.32 11.38 2.09
N ALA A 44 6.34 12.21 2.48
CA ALA A 44 5.21 12.63 1.64
C ALA A 44 5.57 13.58 0.50
N THR A 45 6.84 13.98 0.37
CA THR A 45 7.32 14.90 -0.69
C THR A 45 6.83 14.55 -2.11
N PRO A 46 6.76 13.26 -2.52
CA PRO A 46 6.26 12.89 -3.84
C PRO A 46 4.73 12.98 -4.00
N SER A 47 3.96 13.25 -2.94
CA SER A 47 2.50 13.21 -2.96
C SER A 47 1.89 14.45 -2.30
N PRO A 48 1.46 15.45 -3.09
CA PRO A 48 0.76 16.61 -2.57
C PRO A 48 -0.51 16.23 -1.79
N LEU A 49 -1.17 15.12 -2.18
CA LEU A 49 -2.29 14.58 -1.43
C LEU A 49 -1.86 14.09 -0.04
N ALA A 50 -0.76 13.33 0.05
CA ALA A 50 -0.25 12.84 1.32
C ALA A 50 0.18 14.00 2.24
N GLN A 51 0.82 15.03 1.69
CA GLN A 51 1.18 16.24 2.46
C GLN A 51 -0.05 16.91 3.09
N GLU A 52 -1.13 17.10 2.33
CA GLU A 52 -2.37 17.66 2.88
C GLU A 52 -3.06 16.70 3.89
N LEU A 53 -2.92 15.39 3.71
CA LEU A 53 -3.42 14.39 4.68
C LEU A 53 -2.62 14.40 6.00
N PHE A 54 -1.31 14.59 5.95
CA PHE A 54 -0.48 14.74 7.16
C PHE A 54 -0.77 16.03 7.93
N ALA A 55 -1.38 17.04 7.31
CA ALA A 55 -1.83 18.25 8.01
C ALA A 55 -2.97 17.97 9.02
N PHE A 56 -3.64 16.82 8.92
CA PHE A 56 -4.57 16.37 9.95
C PHE A 56 -3.75 15.83 11.15
N PRO A 57 -3.89 16.40 12.36
CA PRO A 57 -2.97 16.14 13.48
C PRO A 57 -3.00 14.69 14.00
N PHE A 58 -4.03 13.91 13.64
CA PHE A 58 -4.17 12.51 14.00
C PHE A 58 -3.57 11.55 12.97
N VAL A 59 -3.19 12.02 11.77
CA VAL A 59 -2.65 11.16 10.71
C VAL A 59 -1.18 10.87 10.99
N ARG A 60 -0.84 9.59 11.06
CA ARG A 60 0.51 9.09 11.34
C ARG A 60 1.16 8.41 10.15
N GLY A 61 0.39 7.94 9.19
CA GLY A 61 0.89 7.32 7.98
C GLY A 61 -0.15 7.40 6.88
N VAL A 62 0.32 7.47 5.64
CA VAL A 62 -0.51 7.55 4.44
C VAL A 62 0.00 6.54 3.43
N PHE A 63 -0.86 5.61 3.03
CA PHE A 63 -0.57 4.66 1.97
C PHE A 63 -1.52 4.90 0.80
N ILE A 64 -1.01 4.92 -0.43
CA ILE A 64 -1.81 5.16 -1.64
C ILE A 64 -1.57 4.02 -2.63
N ALA A 65 -2.65 3.38 -3.10
CA ALA A 65 -2.57 2.36 -4.14
C ALA A 65 -3.83 2.33 -4.99
N SER A 66 -3.70 2.00 -6.27
CA SER A 66 -4.81 1.78 -7.20
C SER A 66 -5.85 2.90 -7.14
N ASN A 67 -6.98 2.71 -6.44
CA ASN A 67 -8.05 3.70 -6.27
C ASN A 67 -8.35 4.06 -4.80
N PHE A 68 -7.45 3.75 -3.85
CA PHE A 68 -7.69 3.96 -2.43
C PHE A 68 -6.50 4.59 -1.71
N VAL A 69 -6.82 5.20 -0.57
CA VAL A 69 -5.85 5.68 0.43
C VAL A 69 -6.11 4.93 1.73
N THR A 70 -5.08 4.36 2.34
CA THR A 70 -5.15 3.85 3.70
C THR A 70 -4.49 4.86 4.62
N LEU A 71 -5.21 5.29 5.66
CA LEU A 71 -4.69 6.20 6.66
C LEU A 71 -4.43 5.45 7.95
N THR A 72 -3.27 5.70 8.56
CA THR A 72 -2.94 5.29 9.92
C THR A 72 -3.19 6.45 10.87
N LYS A 73 -3.96 6.25 11.93
CA LYS A 73 -4.27 7.28 12.93
C LYS A 73 -3.42 7.16 14.21
N THR A 74 -3.49 8.17 15.07
CA THR A 74 -3.09 8.08 16.47
C THR A 74 -4.01 7.16 17.28
N ALA A 75 -3.46 6.50 18.30
CA ALA A 75 -4.17 5.52 19.13
C ALA A 75 -5.41 6.11 19.84
N GLU A 76 -5.33 7.37 20.27
CA GLU A 76 -6.43 8.06 20.95
C GLU A 76 -7.59 8.49 20.03
N THR A 77 -7.39 8.49 18.71
CA THR A 77 -8.39 8.99 17.76
C THR A 77 -9.44 7.93 17.47
N LEU A 78 -10.71 8.33 17.42
CA LEU A 78 -11.81 7.46 17.02
C LEU A 78 -12.18 7.69 15.56
N TRP A 79 -12.22 6.62 14.75
CA TRP A 79 -12.52 6.72 13.31
C TRP A 79 -13.88 7.37 13.04
N GLU A 80 -14.89 7.08 13.87
CA GLU A 80 -16.24 7.62 13.74
C GLU A 80 -16.28 9.15 13.77
N GLU A 81 -15.34 9.79 14.47
CA GLU A 81 -15.25 11.25 14.60
C GLU A 81 -14.59 11.90 13.38
N VAL A 82 -13.66 11.20 12.72
CA VAL A 82 -12.79 11.77 11.67
C VAL A 82 -13.14 11.32 10.26
N ILE A 83 -13.88 10.21 10.08
CA ILE A 83 -14.32 9.73 8.76
C ILE A 83 -15.04 10.83 7.96
N PRO A 84 -16.00 11.59 8.51
CA PRO A 84 -16.74 12.58 7.72
C PRO A 84 -15.84 13.68 7.14
N SER A 85 -14.87 14.19 7.92
CA SER A 85 -13.96 15.25 7.49
C SER A 85 -12.98 14.76 6.44
N ILE A 86 -12.40 13.56 6.61
CA ILE A 86 -11.49 12.95 5.63
C ILE A 86 -12.21 12.66 4.31
N ARG A 87 -13.42 12.09 4.36
CA ARG A 87 -14.22 11.81 3.15
C ARG A 87 -14.52 13.09 2.38
N GLN A 88 -14.91 14.16 3.09
CA GLN A 88 -15.20 15.44 2.47
C GLN A 88 -13.94 16.05 1.85
N PHE A 89 -12.81 15.98 2.55
CA PHE A 89 -11.51 16.44 2.06
C PHE A 89 -11.09 15.70 0.78
N LEU A 90 -11.02 14.37 0.82
CA LEU A 90 -10.62 13.54 -0.32
C LEU A 90 -11.53 13.76 -1.53
N LYS A 91 -12.84 13.83 -1.30
CA LYS A 91 -13.81 14.12 -2.35
C LYS A 91 -13.51 15.45 -3.02
N GLN A 92 -13.40 16.53 -2.25
CA GLN A 92 -13.13 17.87 -2.79
C GLN A 92 -11.79 17.92 -3.51
N TYR A 93 -10.73 17.36 -2.92
CA TYR A 93 -9.40 17.32 -3.50
C TYR A 93 -9.40 16.69 -4.90
N LEU A 94 -10.08 15.55 -5.04
CA LEU A 94 -10.16 14.81 -6.29
C LEU A 94 -11.12 15.44 -7.31
N GLU A 95 -12.20 16.10 -6.86
CA GLU A 95 -13.12 16.88 -7.73
C GLU A 95 -12.45 18.12 -8.31
N GLU A 96 -11.54 18.74 -7.56
CA GLU A 96 -10.69 19.85 -8.01
C GLU A 96 -9.61 19.40 -9.02
N GLY A 97 -9.42 18.08 -9.19
CA GLY A 97 -8.45 17.53 -10.14
C GLY A 97 -7.00 17.74 -9.73
N LYS A 98 -6.72 17.95 -8.43
CA LYS A 98 -5.37 18.10 -7.89
C LYS A 98 -4.54 16.82 -8.09
N ALA A 99 -3.23 16.99 -8.19
CA ALA A 99 -2.29 15.90 -8.39
C ALA A 99 -2.18 15.03 -7.14
N VAL A 100 -2.39 13.72 -7.28
CA VAL A 100 -2.26 12.75 -6.18
C VAL A 100 -0.77 12.49 -5.90
N ILE A 101 -0.01 12.09 -6.92
CA ILE A 101 1.42 11.76 -6.86
C ILE A 101 2.14 12.48 -7.98
N ASN A 102 3.33 12.98 -7.69
CA ASN A 102 4.31 13.44 -8.66
C ASN A 102 5.37 12.34 -8.85
N GLU A 103 5.23 11.56 -9.93
CA GLU A 103 6.12 10.42 -10.20
C GLU A 103 7.60 10.81 -10.35
N GLU A 104 7.90 12.04 -10.77
CA GLU A 104 9.29 12.51 -10.93
C GLU A 104 10.02 12.64 -9.59
N LEU A 105 9.27 12.77 -8.50
CA LEU A 105 9.81 12.91 -7.14
C LEU A 105 9.82 11.58 -6.39
N VAL A 106 9.22 10.52 -6.94
CA VAL A 106 9.21 9.20 -6.30
C VAL A 106 10.63 8.62 -6.35
N PRO A 107 11.23 8.27 -5.21
CA PRO A 107 12.55 7.63 -5.19
C PRO A 107 12.53 6.35 -6.02
N VAL A 108 13.48 6.22 -6.94
CA VAL A 108 13.68 4.95 -7.65
C VAL A 108 14.44 4.02 -6.72
N SER A 109 13.74 3.08 -6.10
CA SER A 109 14.37 1.99 -5.37
C SER A 109 14.88 0.95 -6.36
N GLU A 110 16.19 0.78 -6.46
CA GLU A 110 16.78 -0.40 -7.11
C GLU A 110 16.45 -1.66 -6.29
N PRO A 111 16.26 -2.83 -6.92
CA PRO A 111 16.13 -4.07 -6.18
C PRO A 111 17.38 -4.28 -5.32
N ASP A 112 17.20 -4.59 -4.04
CA ASP A 112 18.28 -4.80 -3.07
C ASP A 112 19.17 -6.02 -3.38
N TYR A 113 18.93 -6.69 -4.51
CA TYR A 113 19.59 -7.94 -4.87
C TYR A 113 19.84 -8.08 -6.38
N LYS A 114 21.04 -8.57 -6.71
CA LYS A 114 21.40 -8.98 -8.08
C LYS A 114 20.84 -10.38 -8.35
N ILE A 115 19.76 -10.44 -9.12
CA ILE A 115 19.18 -11.71 -9.57
C ILE A 115 20.22 -12.43 -10.44
N SER A 116 20.68 -13.60 -10.00
CA SER A 116 21.57 -14.45 -10.79
C SER A 116 20.80 -15.05 -11.98
N ASP A 117 21.48 -15.40 -13.07
CA ASP A 117 20.82 -16.04 -14.22
C ASP A 117 20.14 -17.36 -13.85
N SER A 118 20.66 -18.08 -12.86
CA SER A 118 20.08 -19.34 -12.37
C SER A 118 18.79 -19.14 -11.56
N ASP A 119 18.57 -17.97 -10.98
CA ASP A 119 17.41 -17.71 -10.12
C ASP A 119 16.24 -17.04 -10.86
N LYS A 120 16.43 -16.66 -12.13
CA LYS A 120 15.43 -15.90 -12.91
C LYS A 120 14.07 -16.59 -12.96
N ASP A 121 14.04 -17.88 -13.29
CA ASP A 121 12.79 -18.67 -13.38
C ASP A 121 12.05 -18.71 -12.03
N VAL A 122 12.79 -18.93 -10.95
CA VAL A 122 12.23 -18.97 -9.59
C VAL A 122 11.67 -17.60 -9.21
N VAL A 123 12.41 -16.52 -9.49
CA VAL A 123 11.97 -15.15 -9.21
C VAL A 123 10.73 -14.76 -10.03
N GLU A 124 10.66 -15.16 -11.30
CA GLU A 124 9.46 -14.94 -12.13
C GLU A 124 8.25 -15.66 -11.54
N ARG A 125 8.38 -16.94 -11.17
CA ARG A 125 7.31 -17.71 -10.51
C ARG A 125 6.89 -17.10 -9.17
N ILE A 126 7.83 -16.58 -8.37
CA ILE A 126 7.53 -15.87 -7.13
C ILE A 126 6.70 -14.62 -7.42
N LYS A 127 7.13 -13.81 -8.38
CA LYS A 127 6.43 -12.56 -8.76
C LYS A 127 5.03 -12.84 -9.30
N GLU A 128 4.88 -13.83 -10.16
CA GLU A 128 3.57 -14.25 -10.68
C GLU A 128 2.65 -14.75 -9.57
N MET A 129 3.18 -15.51 -8.61
CA MET A 129 2.39 -15.98 -7.47
C MET A 129 1.93 -14.81 -6.61
N LEU A 130 2.83 -13.87 -6.29
CA LEU A 130 2.50 -12.66 -5.55
C LEU A 130 1.40 -11.86 -6.25
N GLU A 131 1.53 -11.66 -7.57
CA GLU A 131 0.58 -10.90 -8.37
C GLU A 131 -0.82 -11.53 -8.39
N ASN A 132 -0.89 -12.84 -8.61
CA ASN A 132 -2.16 -13.52 -8.86
C ASN A 132 -2.89 -13.96 -7.59
N TYR A 133 -2.19 -14.21 -6.49
CA TYR A 133 -2.77 -14.83 -5.29
C TYR A 133 -2.62 -14.00 -4.01
N VAL A 134 -1.55 -13.22 -3.88
CA VAL A 134 -1.25 -12.52 -2.61
C VAL A 134 -1.69 -11.06 -2.67
N LYS A 135 -1.27 -10.31 -3.69
CA LYS A 135 -1.61 -8.90 -3.85
C LYS A 135 -3.12 -8.62 -3.77
N PRO A 136 -4.02 -9.39 -4.42
CA PRO A 136 -5.46 -9.12 -4.34
C PRO A 136 -6.01 -9.17 -2.90
N ALA A 137 -5.50 -10.10 -2.09
CA ALA A 137 -5.90 -10.21 -0.69
C ALA A 137 -5.32 -9.07 0.16
N VAL A 138 -4.05 -8.72 -0.06
CA VAL A 138 -3.37 -7.65 0.69
C VAL A 138 -3.97 -6.27 0.36
N GLU A 139 -4.32 -6.01 -0.90
CA GLU A 139 -5.00 -4.77 -1.30
C GLU A 139 -6.43 -4.69 -0.78
N MET A 140 -7.12 -5.84 -0.67
CA MET A 140 -8.43 -5.91 -0.02
C MET A 140 -8.31 -5.45 1.44
N ASP A 141 -7.26 -5.90 2.14
CA ASP A 141 -6.96 -5.52 3.53
C ASP A 141 -6.36 -4.11 3.68
N GLY A 142 -6.16 -3.37 2.59
CA GLY A 142 -5.70 -1.97 2.60
C GLY A 142 -4.18 -1.79 2.64
N GLY A 143 -3.40 -2.81 2.28
CA GLY A 143 -1.95 -2.73 2.15
C GLY A 143 -1.44 -3.00 0.74
N ALA A 144 -0.12 -3.15 0.62
CA ALA A 144 0.53 -3.75 -0.53
C ALA A 144 1.68 -4.66 -0.11
N ILE A 145 2.10 -5.51 -1.04
CA ILE A 145 3.28 -6.35 -0.91
C ILE A 145 4.18 -6.21 -2.14
N SER A 146 5.47 -6.01 -1.90
CA SER A 146 6.47 -5.93 -2.95
C SER A 146 7.59 -6.95 -2.75
N PHE A 147 8.06 -7.52 -3.85
CA PHE A 147 9.22 -8.41 -3.85
C PHE A 147 10.51 -7.58 -3.73
N ARG A 148 11.35 -7.89 -2.74
CA ARG A 148 12.63 -7.20 -2.50
C ARG A 148 13.83 -8.02 -2.95
N GLY A 149 13.75 -9.35 -2.86
CA GLY A 149 14.84 -10.20 -3.30
C GLY A 149 14.60 -11.70 -3.08
N TYR A 150 15.48 -12.49 -3.65
CA TYR A 150 15.53 -13.94 -3.47
C TYR A 150 17.00 -14.38 -3.42
N ASP A 151 17.38 -15.10 -2.37
CA ASP A 151 18.74 -15.62 -2.20
C ASP A 151 18.72 -16.94 -1.42
N ASP A 152 19.39 -17.98 -1.94
CA ASP A 152 19.47 -19.33 -1.36
C ASP A 152 18.15 -19.91 -0.81
N GLY A 153 17.04 -19.67 -1.50
CA GLY A 153 15.72 -20.13 -1.08
C GLY A 153 14.99 -19.20 -0.10
N VAL A 154 15.58 -18.07 0.27
CA VAL A 154 14.98 -17.05 1.13
C VAL A 154 14.36 -15.95 0.27
N VAL A 155 13.05 -15.79 0.35
CA VAL A 155 12.31 -14.71 -0.32
C VAL A 155 12.20 -13.53 0.63
N LYS A 156 12.63 -12.35 0.19
CA LYS A 156 12.47 -11.08 0.93
C LYS A 156 11.29 -10.31 0.35
N LEU A 157 10.34 -9.99 1.20
CA LEU A 157 9.13 -9.22 0.87
C LEU A 157 9.08 -7.96 1.73
N MET A 158 8.54 -6.89 1.17
CA MET A 158 8.18 -5.71 1.93
C MET A 158 6.67 -5.57 1.99
N LEU A 159 6.16 -5.35 3.20
CA LEU A 159 4.75 -5.10 3.49
C LEU A 159 4.55 -3.60 3.70
N GLN A 160 3.48 -3.06 3.12
CA GLN A 160 3.15 -1.63 3.15
C GLN A 160 1.68 -1.40 3.58
N GLY A 161 1.37 -0.18 4.02
CA GLY A 161 0.02 0.23 4.41
C GLY A 161 -0.50 -0.49 5.65
N SER A 162 -1.74 -0.99 5.62
CA SER A 162 -2.34 -1.68 6.79
C SER A 162 -1.55 -2.88 7.31
N CYS A 163 -0.67 -3.45 6.48
CA CYS A 163 0.08 -4.66 6.79
C CYS A 163 1.44 -4.41 7.47
N SER A 164 1.96 -3.18 7.50
CA SER A 164 3.30 -2.87 8.04
C SER A 164 3.33 -2.54 9.54
N GLY A 165 2.22 -2.05 10.11
CA GLY A 165 2.17 -1.50 11.47
C GLY A 165 1.69 -2.44 12.60
N CYS A 166 1.31 -3.69 12.30
CA CYS A 166 0.73 -4.61 13.28
C CYS A 166 1.51 -5.93 13.35
N PRO A 167 2.24 -6.21 14.46
CA PRO A 167 3.07 -7.41 14.57
C PRO A 167 2.30 -8.73 14.41
N SER A 168 1.06 -8.80 14.92
CA SER A 168 0.24 -10.00 14.80
C SER A 168 -0.25 -10.24 13.36
N SER A 169 -0.61 -9.17 12.65
CA SER A 169 -1.02 -9.25 11.24
C SER A 169 0.17 -9.63 10.35
N MET A 170 1.35 -9.05 10.59
CA MET A 170 2.57 -9.40 9.85
C MET A 170 2.94 -10.87 10.00
N ILE A 171 2.93 -11.41 11.23
CA ILE A 171 3.28 -12.82 11.47
C ILE A 171 2.30 -13.76 10.75
N THR A 172 1.00 -13.47 10.84
CA THR A 172 -0.04 -14.31 10.24
C THR A 172 0.05 -14.28 8.72
N LEU A 173 0.16 -13.09 8.13
CA LEU A 173 0.27 -12.91 6.68
C LEU A 173 1.55 -13.56 6.14
N LYS A 174 2.70 -13.31 6.79
CA LYS A 174 3.98 -13.94 6.46
C LYS A 174 3.86 -15.46 6.46
N SER A 175 3.30 -16.05 7.51
CA SER A 175 3.16 -17.51 7.62
C SER A 175 2.26 -18.09 6.52
N GLY A 176 1.18 -17.39 6.17
CA GLY A 176 0.28 -17.78 5.08
C GLY A 176 0.98 -17.76 3.72
N ILE A 177 1.72 -16.69 3.43
CA ILE A 177 2.50 -16.54 2.20
C ILE A 177 3.59 -17.60 2.12
N GLU A 178 4.34 -17.81 3.19
CA GLU A 178 5.42 -18.80 3.26
C GLU A 178 4.92 -20.22 3.00
N GLY A 179 3.80 -20.61 3.64
CA GLY A 179 3.19 -21.92 3.41
C GLY A 179 2.62 -22.09 2.01
N MET A 180 2.16 -21.01 1.36
CA MET A 180 1.74 -21.03 -0.04
C MET A 180 2.95 -21.17 -0.97
N MET A 181 3.99 -20.34 -0.79
CA MET A 181 5.22 -20.35 -1.57
C MET A 181 5.88 -21.73 -1.53
N LYS A 182 6.09 -22.31 -0.35
CA LYS A 182 6.69 -23.64 -0.18
C LYS A 182 5.96 -24.76 -0.92
N ARG A 183 4.64 -24.65 -1.09
CA ARG A 183 3.81 -25.65 -1.80
C ARG A 183 3.87 -25.48 -3.32
N MET A 184 3.97 -24.26 -3.80
CA MET A 184 3.92 -23.94 -5.24
C MET A 184 5.32 -23.78 -5.88
N ILE A 185 6.33 -23.50 -5.06
CA ILE A 185 7.71 -23.19 -5.43
C ILE A 185 8.63 -23.93 -4.44
N PRO A 186 8.92 -25.22 -4.67
CA PRO A 186 9.74 -26.05 -3.77
C PRO A 186 11.13 -25.48 -3.46
N GLU A 187 11.64 -24.57 -4.28
CA GLU A 187 12.90 -23.86 -4.14
C GLU A 187 12.86 -22.81 -3.01
N VAL A 188 11.67 -22.41 -2.55
CA VAL A 188 11.49 -21.49 -1.42
C VAL A 188 11.58 -22.27 -0.11
N LYS A 189 12.57 -21.91 0.71
CA LYS A 189 12.83 -22.46 2.05
C LYS A 189 12.31 -21.56 3.16
N GLU A 190 12.25 -20.25 2.94
CA GLU A 190 11.85 -19.26 3.94
C GLU A 190 11.31 -18.00 3.26
N VAL A 191 10.40 -17.30 3.94
CA VAL A 191 10.01 -15.93 3.60
C VAL A 191 10.44 -15.03 4.75
N VAL A 192 11.01 -13.87 4.44
CA VAL A 192 11.26 -12.79 5.39
C VAL A 192 10.44 -11.59 4.94
N ALA A 193 9.70 -10.99 5.88
CA ALA A 193 8.86 -9.83 5.61
C ALA A 193 9.33 -8.67 6.48
N GLU A 194 9.56 -7.52 5.84
CA GLU A 194 9.97 -6.28 6.50
C GLU A 194 8.87 -5.22 6.31
N ALA A 195 8.72 -4.35 7.31
CA ALA A 195 7.93 -3.14 7.22
C ALA A 195 8.85 -2.00 6.74
N GLU A 196 8.30 -1.10 5.92
CA GLU A 196 8.99 0.15 5.52
C GLU A 196 9.05 1.16 6.67
#